data_AF-A0A0S7ESK0-F1
#
_entry.id   AF-A0A0S7ESK0-F1
#
_cell.length_a   1.000
_cell.length_b   1.000
_cell.length_c   1.000
_cell.angle_alpha   90.00
_cell.angle_beta   90.00
_cell.angle_gamma   90.00
#
_symmetry.space_group_name_H-M   'P 1'
#
loop_
_entity.id
_entity.type
_entity.pdbx_description
1 polymer ?
#
loop_
_entity_poly.entity_id
_entity_poly.type
_entity_poly.pdbx_seq_one_letter_code
_entity_poly.pdbx_strand_id
1 'polypeptide(L)'
;RLRTGTPPRLLKDSVDLSLAKLHPPDCQPTPFSFMNTHTHCKPEEQLPCYLIYTTPGVERVVRESLHLNCHIQQDAKGPRYCPSIESRVLRFPGRSHQVWLEPEGLTSDLLYPQGLSMTMPPDV
;
A
#
# COMPACT_ATOMS: atom_id res chain seq x y z
N ARG A 1 -2.50 0.62 24.50
CA ARG A 1 -2.08 -0.50 23.60
C ARG A 1 -2.01 0.07 22.19
N LEU A 2 -0.86 -0.04 21.50
CA LEU A 2 -0.73 0.45 20.11
C LEU A 2 -1.39 -0.55 19.14
N ARG A 3 -1.91 -0.04 18.02
CA ARG A 3 -2.53 -0.84 16.96
C ARG A 3 -2.01 -0.36 15.61
N THR A 4 -1.70 -1.29 14.73
CA THR A 4 -1.25 -1.03 13.35
C THR A 4 -2.01 -1.95 12.41
N GLY A 5 -2.44 -1.42 11.27
CA GLY A 5 -3.09 -2.18 10.20
C GLY A 5 -2.12 -2.49 9.06
N THR A 6 -2.43 -3.54 8.30
CA THR A 6 -1.69 -3.94 7.09
C THR A 6 -2.69 -4.08 5.95
N PRO A 7 -2.33 -3.78 4.69
CA PRO A 7 -3.21 -3.99 3.57
C PRO A 7 -3.45 -5.48 3.29
N PRO A 8 -4.57 -5.82 2.61
CA PRO A 8 -4.73 -7.14 2.02
C PRO A 8 -3.69 -7.37 0.92
N ARG A 9 -3.29 -8.62 0.72
CA ARG A 9 -2.38 -9.00 -0.38
C ARG A 9 -3.23 -9.31 -1.60
N LEU A 10 -2.75 -8.87 -2.76
CA LEU A 10 -3.41 -9.11 -4.05
C LEU A 10 -2.63 -10.18 -4.81
N LEU A 11 -3.32 -11.05 -5.54
CA LEU A 11 -2.67 -11.95 -6.49
C LEU A 11 -2.21 -11.13 -7.71
N LYS A 12 -0.95 -11.26 -8.12
CA LYS A 12 -0.36 -10.54 -9.26
C LYS A 12 -1.21 -10.69 -10.53
N ASP A 13 -1.58 -11.93 -10.84
CA ASP A 13 -2.28 -12.29 -12.08
C ASP A 13 -3.74 -11.80 -12.13
N SER A 14 -4.30 -11.37 -10.99
CA SER A 14 -5.65 -10.81 -10.94
C SER A 14 -5.66 -9.27 -11.07
N VAL A 15 -4.51 -8.64 -11.29
CA VAL A 15 -4.38 -7.18 -11.37
C VAL A 15 -3.93 -6.76 -12.76
N ASP A 16 -4.71 -5.89 -13.41
CA ASP A 16 -4.31 -5.27 -14.67
C ASP A 16 -3.30 -4.15 -14.43
N LEU A 17 -2.01 -4.48 -14.55
CA LEU A 17 -0.90 -3.55 -14.37
C LEU A 17 -0.66 -2.63 -15.59
N SER A 18 -1.34 -2.84 -16.72
CA SER A 18 -1.18 -2.00 -17.91
C SER A 18 -1.66 -0.56 -17.71
N LEU A 19 -2.60 -0.38 -16.76
CA LEU A 19 -3.15 0.92 -16.37
C LEU A 19 -2.29 1.63 -15.30
N ALA A 20 -1.32 0.95 -14.72
CA ALA A 20 -0.48 1.49 -13.65
C ALA A 20 0.77 2.16 -14.22
N LYS A 21 1.28 3.17 -13.51
CA LYS A 21 2.55 3.79 -13.87
C LYS A 21 3.71 2.90 -13.42
N LEU A 22 4.44 2.33 -14.37
CA LEU A 22 5.65 1.55 -14.10
C LEU A 22 6.76 2.43 -13.51
N HIS A 23 7.37 1.96 -12.44
CA HIS A 23 8.55 2.56 -11.83
C HIS A 23 9.67 1.50 -11.76
N PRO A 24 10.66 1.56 -12.67
CA PRO A 24 11.76 0.59 -12.69
C PRO A 24 12.71 0.80 -11.50
N PRO A 25 13.50 -0.22 -11.15
CA PRO A 25 14.60 -0.08 -10.20
C PRO A 25 15.68 0.87 -10.73
N ASP A 26 16.55 1.32 -9.84
CA ASP A 26 17.69 2.16 -10.22
C ASP A 26 18.66 1.38 -11.10
N CYS A 27 19.16 2.02 -12.17
CA CYS A 27 20.16 1.43 -13.06
C CYS A 27 21.48 1.09 -12.35
N GLN A 28 21.80 1.80 -11.27
CA GLN A 28 22.99 1.59 -10.44
C GLN A 28 22.57 1.58 -8.95
N PRO A 29 22.14 0.41 -8.43
CA PRO A 29 21.64 0.29 -7.08
C PRO A 29 22.78 0.45 -6.07
N THR A 30 22.52 1.24 -5.03
CA THR A 30 23.50 1.46 -3.96
C THR A 30 23.36 0.39 -2.88
N PRO A 31 24.45 -0.31 -2.50
CA PRO A 31 24.41 -1.25 -1.39
C PRO A 31 24.09 -0.52 -0.08
N PHE A 32 23.21 -1.11 0.75
CA PHE A 32 22.87 -0.52 2.05
C PHE A 32 24.03 -0.63 3.06
N SER A 33 24.83 -1.70 2.99
CA SER A 33 25.99 -1.91 3.87
C SER A 33 27.26 -1.34 3.27
N PHE A 34 28.03 -0.59 4.06
CA PHE A 34 29.35 -0.07 3.67
C PHE A 34 30.40 -1.16 3.40
N MET A 35 30.16 -2.40 3.83
CA MET A 35 31.06 -3.53 3.56
C MET A 35 30.90 -4.09 2.14
N ASN A 36 29.78 -3.80 1.48
CA ASN A 36 29.47 -4.32 0.15
C ASN A 36 29.84 -3.28 -0.91
N THR A 37 30.52 -3.72 -1.98
CA THR A 37 30.85 -2.86 -3.13
C THR A 37 29.76 -2.87 -4.20
N HIS A 38 28.84 -3.84 -4.16
CA HIS A 38 27.73 -4.01 -5.10
C HIS A 38 26.54 -4.70 -4.42
N THR A 39 25.34 -4.54 -4.98
CA THR A 39 24.16 -5.27 -4.52
C THR A 39 24.21 -6.72 -5.01
N HIS A 40 23.70 -7.64 -4.22
CA HIS A 40 23.65 -9.06 -4.62
C HIS A 40 22.72 -9.29 -5.83
N CYS A 41 21.57 -8.60 -5.86
CA CYS A 41 20.66 -8.62 -7.00
C CYS A 41 21.13 -7.60 -8.03
N LYS A 42 21.30 -8.02 -9.28
CA LYS A 42 21.68 -7.11 -10.37
C LYS A 42 20.53 -6.17 -10.72
N PRO A 43 20.79 -4.97 -11.26
CA PRO A 43 19.73 -4.02 -11.65
C PRO A 43 18.65 -4.66 -12.54
N GLU A 44 19.06 -5.47 -13.52
CA GLU A 44 18.17 -6.16 -14.45
C GLU A 44 17.36 -7.32 -13.83
N GLU A 45 17.77 -7.80 -12.67
CA GLU A 45 17.08 -8.86 -11.90
C GLU A 45 16.09 -8.27 -10.88
N GLN A 46 16.15 -6.95 -10.63
CA GLN A 46 15.26 -6.30 -9.69
C GLN A 46 13.86 -6.11 -10.28
N LEU A 47 12.84 -6.27 -9.43
CA LEU A 47 11.46 -6.10 -9.84
C LEU A 47 11.07 -4.62 -9.85
N PRO A 48 10.26 -4.17 -10.82
CA PRO A 48 9.67 -2.85 -10.78
C PRO A 48 8.51 -2.77 -9.79
N CYS A 49 8.21 -1.56 -9.34
CA CYS A 49 6.99 -1.24 -8.61
C CYS A 49 6.03 -0.47 -9.53
N TYR A 50 4.76 -0.41 -9.14
CA TYR A 50 3.73 0.25 -9.94
C TYR A 50 2.98 1.27 -9.10
N LEU A 51 2.78 2.46 -9.63
CA LEU A 51 2.08 3.55 -8.95
C LEU A 51 0.67 3.72 -9.53
N ILE A 52 -0.32 3.67 -8.64
CA ILE A 52 -1.73 3.97 -8.95
C ILE A 52 -2.28 5.02 -7.99
N TYR A 53 -3.51 5.46 -8.26
CA TYR A 53 -4.24 6.41 -7.42
C TYR A 53 -5.63 5.89 -7.10
N THR A 54 -6.08 6.14 -5.87
CA THR A 54 -7.47 5.85 -5.50
C THR A 54 -8.44 6.75 -6.28
N THR A 55 -9.62 6.21 -6.57
CA THR A 55 -10.72 6.96 -7.19
C THR A 55 -11.69 7.46 -6.12
N PRO A 56 -12.63 8.37 -6.45
CA PRO A 56 -13.73 8.74 -5.56
C PRO A 56 -14.59 7.54 -5.11
N GLY A 57 -14.51 6.39 -5.81
CA GLY A 57 -15.17 5.16 -5.39
C GLY A 57 -14.64 4.63 -4.06
N VAL A 58 -13.35 4.74 -3.80
CA VAL A 58 -12.74 4.31 -2.51
C VAL A 58 -13.29 5.15 -1.36
N GLU A 59 -13.41 6.46 -1.55
CA GLU A 59 -14.01 7.33 -0.53
C GLU A 59 -15.47 6.95 -0.23
N ARG A 60 -16.23 6.59 -1.27
CA ARG A 60 -17.61 6.11 -1.10
C ARG A 60 -17.68 4.83 -0.26
N VAL A 61 -16.89 3.80 -0.62
CA VAL A 61 -16.84 2.52 0.10
C VAL A 61 -16.44 2.73 1.56
N VAL A 62 -15.42 3.56 1.81
CA VAL A 62 -15.00 3.90 3.17
C VAL A 62 -16.14 4.53 3.96
N ARG A 63 -16.83 5.53 3.40
CA ARG A 63 -17.93 6.25 4.05
C ARG A 63 -19.12 5.33 4.37
N GLU A 64 -19.48 4.46 3.43
CA GLU A 64 -20.55 3.47 3.61
C GLU A 64 -20.19 2.45 4.70
N SER A 65 -18.92 2.09 4.81
CA SER A 65 -18.41 1.06 5.74
C SER A 65 -18.00 1.60 7.13
N LEU A 66 -18.15 2.90 7.39
CA LEU A 66 -17.72 3.51 8.68
C LEU A 66 -18.38 2.88 9.90
N HIS A 67 -19.61 2.41 9.77
CA HIS A 67 -20.37 1.77 10.85
C HIS A 67 -19.78 0.42 11.29
N LEU A 68 -19.02 -0.23 10.40
CA LEU A 68 -18.32 -1.49 10.69
C LEU A 68 -16.98 -1.25 11.40
N ASN A 69 -16.44 -0.03 11.29
CA ASN A 69 -15.13 0.34 11.82
C ASN A 69 -15.22 0.85 13.26
N CYS A 70 -15.45 -0.05 14.22
CA CYS A 70 -15.43 0.27 15.66
C CYS A 70 -14.08 0.85 16.13
N HIS A 71 -13.01 0.66 15.35
CA HIS A 71 -11.65 1.12 15.63
C HIS A 71 -11.44 2.62 15.41
N ILE A 72 -12.16 3.26 14.49
CA ILE A 72 -12.06 4.72 14.28
C ILE A 72 -12.90 5.47 15.32
N GLN A 73 -14.03 4.91 15.74
CA GLN A 73 -14.98 5.55 16.64
C GLN A 73 -14.50 5.59 18.10
N GLN A 74 -13.60 4.70 18.50
CA GLN A 74 -13.06 4.69 19.86
C GLN A 74 -11.85 5.61 19.97
N ASP A 75 -12.03 6.71 20.71
CA ASP A 75 -11.09 7.72 21.21
C ASP A 75 -9.86 7.17 22.00
N ALA A 76 -9.39 5.97 21.72
CA ALA A 76 -8.04 5.60 22.12
C ALA A 76 -7.10 6.50 21.30
N LYS A 77 -6.37 7.42 21.94
CA LYS A 77 -5.29 8.23 21.36
C LYS A 77 -4.36 7.35 20.51
N GLY A 78 -4.75 7.14 19.25
CA GLY A 78 -3.97 6.42 18.27
C GLY A 78 -2.72 7.24 17.96
N PRO A 79 -1.72 6.64 17.30
CA PRO A 79 -0.64 7.42 16.75
C PRO A 79 -1.21 8.58 15.92
N ARG A 80 -0.67 9.80 16.11
CA ARG A 80 -1.11 11.04 15.44
C ARG A 80 -1.12 10.90 13.90
N TYR A 81 -0.35 9.93 13.42
CA TYR A 81 -0.33 9.45 12.06
C TYR A 81 -1.04 8.09 12.00
N CYS A 82 -2.32 8.10 11.58
CA CYS A 82 -3.02 6.86 11.24
C CYS A 82 -2.83 6.62 9.73
N PRO A 83 -2.08 5.58 9.33
CA PRO A 83 -1.78 5.33 7.92
C PRO A 83 -2.96 4.69 7.17
N SER A 84 -4.04 4.32 7.86
CA SER A 84 -5.13 3.58 7.23
C SER A 84 -5.88 4.42 6.19
N ILE A 85 -6.38 3.78 5.13
CA ILE A 85 -7.08 4.46 4.06
C ILE A 85 -8.36 5.12 4.58
N GLU A 86 -9.08 4.45 5.48
CA GLU A 86 -10.28 4.99 6.10
C GLU A 86 -9.99 6.28 6.90
N SER A 87 -8.88 6.31 7.63
CA SER A 87 -8.47 7.51 8.38
C SER A 87 -7.99 8.64 7.47
N ARG A 88 -7.29 8.31 6.37
CA ARG A 88 -6.80 9.30 5.40
C ARG A 88 -7.94 9.95 4.62
N VAL A 89 -8.92 9.17 4.19
CA VAL A 89 -10.13 9.66 3.52
C VAL A 89 -10.92 10.60 4.44
N LEU A 90 -11.15 10.20 5.69
CA LEU A 90 -11.88 11.03 6.66
C LEU A 90 -11.17 12.36 6.96
N ARG A 91 -9.84 12.33 7.05
CA ARG A 91 -9.03 13.52 7.36
C ARG A 91 -8.83 14.44 6.16
N PHE A 92 -8.78 13.88 4.96
CA PHE A 92 -8.51 14.59 3.71
C PHE A 92 -9.53 14.24 2.62
N PRO A 93 -10.80 14.62 2.81
CA PRO A 93 -11.88 14.26 1.89
C PRO A 93 -11.67 14.86 0.50
N GLY A 94 -12.13 14.16 -0.54
CA GLY A 94 -12.05 14.60 -1.93
C GLY A 94 -10.64 14.54 -2.55
N ARG A 95 -9.66 13.95 -1.86
CA ARG A 95 -8.30 13.75 -2.40
C ARG A 95 -8.12 12.34 -2.94
N SER A 96 -7.38 12.23 -4.04
CA SER A 96 -6.81 10.96 -4.45
C SER A 96 -5.58 10.63 -3.60
N HIS A 97 -5.41 9.35 -3.28
CA HIS A 97 -4.28 8.85 -2.52
C HIS A 97 -3.41 7.96 -3.40
N GLN A 98 -2.10 8.14 -3.32
CA GLN A 98 -1.14 7.26 -3.97
C GLN A 98 -1.16 5.88 -3.33
N VAL A 99 -1.06 4.86 -4.17
CA VAL A 99 -0.90 3.47 -3.77
C VAL A 99 0.22 2.86 -4.61
N TRP A 100 1.20 2.27 -3.94
CA TRP A 100 2.27 1.51 -4.58
C TRP A 100 1.91 0.04 -4.58
N LEU A 101 1.90 -0.58 -5.75
CA LEU A 101 1.81 -2.03 -5.89
C LEU A 101 3.24 -2.58 -5.93
N GLU A 102 3.64 -3.20 -4.83
CA GLU A 102 4.99 -3.70 -4.60
C GLU A 102 4.99 -5.23 -4.65
N PRO A 103 5.79 -5.87 -5.51
CA PRO A 103 5.96 -7.32 -5.46
C PRO A 103 6.57 -7.77 -4.13
N GLU A 104 5.97 -8.77 -3.46
CA GLU A 104 6.52 -9.26 -2.18
C GLU A 104 7.81 -10.10 -2.35
N GLY A 105 8.17 -10.47 -3.58
CA GLY A 105 9.41 -11.16 -3.89
C GLY A 105 9.51 -11.61 -5.36
N LEU A 106 10.71 -12.10 -5.73
CA LEU A 106 11.03 -12.62 -7.06
C LEU A 106 10.17 -13.82 -7.47
N THR A 107 9.83 -14.68 -6.50
CA THR A 107 9.07 -15.92 -6.71
C THR A 107 7.67 -15.90 -6.07
N SER A 108 7.27 -14.77 -5.47
CA SER A 108 5.96 -14.63 -4.84
C SER A 108 4.93 -14.21 -5.88
N ASP A 109 3.73 -14.76 -5.85
CA ASP A 109 2.63 -14.33 -6.70
C ASP A 109 1.82 -13.18 -6.09
N LEU A 110 2.31 -12.58 -5.00
CA LEU A 110 1.60 -11.53 -4.25
C LEU A 110 2.14 -10.13 -4.53
N LEU A 111 1.20 -9.18 -4.54
CA LEU A 111 1.44 -7.74 -4.49
C LEU A 111 1.02 -7.20 -3.12
N TYR A 112 1.84 -6.32 -2.57
CA TYR A 112 1.55 -5.51 -1.41
C TYR A 112 1.11 -4.11 -1.87
N PRO A 113 -0.17 -3.72 -1.69
CA PRO A 113 -0.65 -2.40 -2.07
C PRO A 113 -0.36 -1.39 -0.94
N GLN A 114 0.88 -0.92 -0.88
CA GLN A 114 1.34 0.07 0.08
C GLN A 114 0.52 1.35 -0.06
N GLY A 115 0.00 1.84 1.08
CA GLY A 115 -0.96 2.92 1.08
C GLY A 115 -2.42 2.47 0.95
N LEU A 116 -2.75 1.19 1.18
CA LEU A 116 -4.12 0.72 1.41
C LEU A 116 -4.27 -0.07 2.72
N SER A 117 -3.49 0.24 3.75
CA SER A 117 -3.72 -0.33 5.09
C SER A 117 -5.15 -0.05 5.53
N MET A 118 -5.86 -1.05 6.05
CA MET A 118 -7.25 -0.92 6.47
C MET A 118 -7.58 -1.87 7.61
N THR A 119 -8.74 -1.65 8.22
CA THR A 119 -9.27 -2.51 9.29
C THR A 119 -10.70 -3.00 9.00
N MET A 120 -11.18 -2.77 7.78
CA MET A 120 -12.51 -3.18 7.32
C MET A 120 -12.62 -4.71 7.24
N PRO A 121 -13.83 -5.27 7.36
CA PRO A 121 -14.07 -6.70 7.15
C PRO A 121 -13.66 -7.14 5.73
N PRO A 122 -13.29 -8.43 5.53
CA PRO A 122 -12.82 -8.93 4.22
C PRO A 122 -13.83 -8.82 3.07
N ASP A 123 -15.11 -8.74 3.41
CA ASP A 123 -16.25 -8.67 2.50
C ASP A 123 -16.53 -7.25 1.97
N VAL A 124 -15.80 -6.25 2.45
CA VAL A 124 -15.82 -4.84 2.01
C VAL A 124 -14.62 -4.55 1.10
#